data_AF-A0A3A5JDK1-F1
#
_entry.id   AF-A0A3A5JDK1-F1
#
_cell.length_a   1.000
_cell.length_b   1.000
_cell.length_c   1.000
_cell.angle_alpha   90.00
_cell.angle_beta   90.00
_cell.angle_gamma   90.00
#
_symmetry.space_group_name_H-M   'P 1'
#
loop_
_entity.id
_entity.type
_entity.pdbx_description
1 polymer ?
#
loop_
_entity_poly.entity_id
_entity_poly.type
_entity_poly.pdbx_seq_one_letter_code
_entity_poly.pdbx_strand_id
1 'polypeptide(L)'
;MTSKSILAVVIAVAVLLSGCAGLAGLGGEETAAPTSTPIEGTAAGGAPTGGDNATETTVETTTAATTTVAATPTTRAATSTATGTTTSTVTPTATTTPTPTSTATATSTATSTATPTPTSTATDAPTSTGTESGSVVERPEGLDDSQRYLIVRAVGSRESYYRIYVPGSIELGPEADREGADHPDRTISQTETYIQGYVGDGGVDSYVTSVSPGVMVNDGNATLAVYEDGERTDTLEPGDGLRGDTIAPTTLPPPNDSENVVRVEAVGSGESTYMLSATEELTLGNEADVPAEADRPDGRSIADSNGVNGFVGDGGVDSYRTTGEVDYLSNDGNATLRVSVNGEPWNTVEPGESVGDR
;
A
#
# COMPACT_ATOMS: atom_id res chain seq x y z
N MET A 1 -51.21 -4.57 41.16
CA MET A 1 -50.00 -4.05 40.50
C MET A 1 -48.91 -3.97 41.53
N THR A 2 -47.84 -4.74 41.34
CA THR A 2 -46.72 -4.85 42.29
C THR A 2 -45.80 -3.63 42.15
N SER A 3 -45.13 -3.24 43.22
CA SER A 3 -44.30 -2.01 43.29
C SER A 3 -43.22 -1.91 42.21
N LYS A 4 -42.82 -3.04 41.61
CA LYS A 4 -41.88 -3.10 40.48
C LYS A 4 -42.45 -2.55 39.17
N SER A 5 -43.77 -2.57 38.97
CA SER A 5 -44.41 -2.04 37.76
C SER A 5 -44.55 -0.51 37.76
N ILE A 6 -44.51 0.13 38.94
CA ILE A 6 -44.61 1.59 39.07
C ILE A 6 -43.26 2.25 38.74
N LEU A 7 -42.13 1.61 39.08
CA LEU A 7 -40.80 2.14 38.81
C LEU A 7 -40.45 2.17 37.31
N ALA A 8 -40.89 1.17 36.55
CA ALA A 8 -40.63 1.10 35.11
C ALA A 8 -41.41 2.18 34.32
N VAL A 9 -42.61 2.56 34.76
CA VAL A 9 -43.42 3.60 34.13
C VAL A 9 -42.86 5.00 34.43
N VAL A 10 -42.30 5.22 35.63
CA VAL A 10 -41.71 6.52 36.00
C VAL A 10 -40.43 6.81 35.21
N ILE A 11 -39.62 5.80 34.91
CA ILE A 11 -38.38 5.97 34.12
C ILE A 11 -38.71 6.23 32.63
N ALA A 12 -39.72 5.56 32.07
CA ALA A 12 -40.12 5.77 30.68
C ALA A 12 -40.73 7.18 30.44
N VAL A 13 -41.40 7.76 31.45
CA VAL A 13 -41.96 9.12 31.35
C VAL A 13 -40.89 10.21 31.53
N ALA A 14 -39.78 9.93 32.22
CA ALA A 14 -38.70 10.89 32.41
C ALA A 14 -37.84 11.10 31.14
N VAL A 15 -37.66 10.06 30.31
CA VAL A 15 -36.84 10.14 29.09
C VAL A 15 -37.58 10.84 27.92
N LEU A 16 -38.91 10.87 27.95
CA LEU A 16 -39.72 11.51 26.89
C LEU A 16 -39.97 13.01 27.10
N LEU A 17 -39.56 13.59 28.24
CA LEU A 17 -39.74 15.01 28.56
C LEU A 17 -38.44 15.84 28.50
N SER A 18 -37.27 15.24 28.27
CA SER A 18 -36.02 15.98 27.99
C SER A 18 -35.91 16.38 26.51
N GLY A 19 -36.94 17.08 26.03
CA GLY A 19 -36.92 17.80 24.76
C GLY A 19 -35.73 18.77 24.70
N CYS A 20 -35.21 19.01 23.51
CA CYS A 20 -35.67 20.12 22.68
C CYS A 20 -35.52 21.48 23.39
N ALA A 21 -34.29 22.00 23.45
CA ALA A 21 -34.04 23.42 23.63
C ALA A 21 -32.77 23.79 22.85
N GLY A 22 -32.89 24.66 21.85
CA GLY A 22 -31.72 25.18 21.13
C GLY A 22 -31.96 25.69 19.71
N LEU A 23 -33.07 26.40 19.47
CA LEU A 23 -33.28 27.19 18.26
C LEU A 23 -33.30 28.68 18.66
N ALA A 24 -32.48 29.47 17.95
CA ALA A 24 -32.43 30.94 17.86
C ALA A 24 -31.39 31.73 18.69
N GLY A 25 -30.62 32.56 17.96
CA GLY A 25 -29.75 33.65 18.44
C GLY A 25 -28.43 33.70 17.66
N LEU A 26 -28.36 34.20 16.42
CA LEU A 26 -28.21 35.62 16.01
C LEU A 26 -27.16 36.43 16.80
N GLY A 27 -26.05 36.73 16.12
CA GLY A 27 -24.93 37.59 16.53
C GLY A 27 -23.63 36.86 16.18
N GLY A 28 -22.87 37.18 15.13
CA GLY A 28 -22.56 38.51 14.61
C GLY A 28 -21.14 38.86 15.06
N GLU A 29 -20.13 38.13 14.57
CA GLU A 29 -18.74 38.59 14.63
C GLU A 29 -18.04 38.29 13.31
N GLU A 30 -17.63 39.40 12.71
CA GLU A 30 -16.94 39.61 11.46
C GLU A 30 -15.53 39.01 11.56
N THR A 31 -15.22 37.99 10.76
CA THR A 31 -13.84 37.56 10.53
C THR A 31 -13.56 37.61 9.04
N ALA A 32 -12.56 38.42 8.70
CA ALA A 32 -12.22 38.89 7.37
C ALA A 32 -11.90 37.77 6.38
N ALA A 33 -12.45 37.91 5.17
CA ALA A 33 -12.05 37.14 4.00
C ALA A 33 -10.62 37.53 3.56
N PRO A 34 -9.79 36.58 3.11
CA PRO A 34 -8.56 36.94 2.41
C PRO A 34 -8.92 37.60 1.07
N THR A 35 -8.41 38.80 0.90
CA THR A 35 -8.50 39.61 -0.31
C THR A 35 -7.69 38.94 -1.41
N SER A 36 -8.35 38.43 -2.45
CA SER A 36 -7.68 38.03 -3.69
C SER A 36 -7.22 39.29 -4.43
N THR A 37 -5.91 39.39 -4.60
CA THR A 37 -5.26 40.43 -5.41
C THR A 37 -5.43 40.07 -6.89
N PRO A 38 -5.88 40.99 -7.76
CA PRO A 38 -5.83 40.78 -9.19
C PRO A 38 -4.39 41.01 -9.67
N ILE A 39 -3.75 39.95 -10.18
CA ILE A 39 -2.49 40.09 -10.91
C ILE A 39 -2.83 40.50 -12.33
N GLU A 40 -2.69 41.80 -12.61
CA GLU A 40 -2.48 42.33 -13.96
C GLU A 40 -1.08 41.93 -14.44
N GLY A 41 -1.03 41.26 -15.59
CA GLY A 41 0.22 40.88 -16.26
C GLY A 41 -0.01 40.70 -17.75
N THR A 42 0.21 41.78 -18.49
CA THR A 42 0.06 41.93 -19.94
C THR A 42 1.09 41.11 -20.74
N ALA A 43 0.65 40.71 -21.95
CA ALA A 43 1.20 39.84 -22.99
C ALA A 43 2.62 40.10 -23.54
N ALA A 44 3.21 39.04 -24.15
CA ALA A 44 3.78 39.09 -25.52
C ALA A 44 4.04 37.68 -26.14
N GLY A 45 3.30 37.38 -27.23
CA GLY A 45 3.68 36.63 -28.46
C GLY A 45 4.13 35.16 -28.38
N GLY A 46 3.72 34.25 -29.26
CA GLY A 46 2.85 34.29 -30.43
C GLY A 46 2.85 32.89 -31.08
N ALA A 47 1.69 32.44 -31.55
CA ALA A 47 1.55 31.26 -32.42
C ALA A 47 0.75 31.67 -33.66
N PRO A 48 1.12 31.19 -34.86
CA PRO A 48 0.50 31.65 -36.09
C PRO A 48 -0.84 30.97 -36.37
N THR A 49 -1.63 31.77 -37.05
CA THR A 49 -3.02 31.69 -37.49
C THR A 49 -3.28 30.77 -38.67
N GLY A 50 -4.55 30.33 -38.76
CA GLY A 50 -5.27 29.97 -39.98
C GLY A 50 -6.37 28.97 -39.63
N GLY A 51 -7.63 29.37 -39.38
CA GLY A 51 -8.51 30.12 -40.28
C GLY A 51 -9.07 29.10 -41.28
N ASP A 52 -10.30 28.61 -41.17
CA ASP A 52 -11.56 29.27 -41.52
C ASP A 52 -12.66 28.18 -41.38
N ASN A 53 -13.96 28.40 -41.25
CA ASN A 53 -14.83 29.51 -40.91
C ASN A 53 -16.22 28.86 -40.69
N ALA A 54 -17.07 29.57 -39.96
CA ALA A 54 -18.42 29.29 -39.52
C ALA A 54 -19.39 28.63 -40.52
N THR A 55 -20.44 27.96 -40.03
CA THR A 55 -21.78 28.58 -39.87
C THR A 55 -22.76 27.60 -39.19
N GLU A 56 -23.48 28.14 -38.21
CA GLU A 56 -24.55 27.53 -37.40
C GLU A 56 -25.80 27.10 -38.22
N THR A 57 -26.62 26.20 -37.64
CA THR A 57 -28.08 26.37 -37.38
C THR A 57 -28.83 25.04 -37.38
N THR A 58 -29.09 24.53 -36.17
CA THR A 58 -30.41 24.22 -35.58
C THR A 58 -31.49 23.46 -36.38
N VAL A 59 -31.77 22.23 -35.90
CA VAL A 59 -33.07 21.57 -35.60
C VAL A 59 -34.08 21.35 -36.75
N GLU A 60 -34.49 20.11 -37.02
CA GLU A 60 -35.73 19.49 -36.48
C GLU A 60 -36.02 18.10 -37.11
N THR A 61 -36.59 17.23 -36.27
CA THR A 61 -37.22 15.93 -36.50
C THR A 61 -38.19 15.90 -37.70
N THR A 62 -38.34 14.76 -38.39
CA THR A 62 -39.63 14.09 -38.75
C THR A 62 -39.46 12.93 -39.76
N THR A 63 -39.90 11.74 -39.31
CA THR A 63 -40.66 10.66 -39.96
C THR A 63 -40.31 10.09 -41.34
N ALA A 64 -40.31 8.75 -41.32
CA ALA A 64 -40.24 7.77 -42.40
C ALA A 64 -41.11 8.01 -43.64
N ALA A 65 -40.59 7.58 -44.79
CA ALA A 65 -41.39 7.04 -45.87
C ALA A 65 -40.63 5.90 -46.58
N THR A 66 -41.23 4.72 -46.55
CA THR A 66 -40.94 3.57 -47.39
C THR A 66 -41.20 3.92 -48.86
N THR A 67 -40.28 3.60 -49.77
CA THR A 67 -40.63 3.36 -51.18
C THR A 67 -39.69 2.35 -51.81
N THR A 68 -40.30 1.24 -52.23
CA THR A 68 -39.77 0.18 -53.07
C THR A 68 -39.79 0.65 -54.52
N VAL A 69 -38.66 0.64 -55.24
CA VAL A 69 -38.65 0.54 -56.71
C VAL A 69 -37.47 -0.31 -57.19
N ALA A 70 -37.78 -1.13 -58.18
CA ALA A 70 -37.03 -2.25 -58.70
C ALA A 70 -35.91 -1.90 -59.70
N ALA A 71 -34.94 -2.82 -59.72
CA ALA A 71 -34.05 -3.28 -60.79
C ALA A 71 -33.66 -2.36 -61.98
N THR A 72 -32.35 -2.27 -62.22
CA THR A 72 -31.74 -2.41 -63.56
C THR A 72 -30.32 -2.99 -63.40
N PRO A 73 -29.99 -4.15 -64.00
CA PRO A 73 -28.63 -4.67 -64.00
C PRO A 73 -27.84 -3.98 -65.10
N THR A 74 -26.74 -3.32 -64.75
CA THR A 74 -25.72 -2.92 -65.73
C THR A 74 -24.45 -3.70 -65.47
N THR A 75 -24.19 -4.64 -66.37
CA THR A 75 -22.91 -5.30 -66.56
C THR A 75 -21.87 -4.28 -67.00
N ARG A 76 -20.78 -4.15 -66.23
CA ARG A 76 -19.54 -3.59 -66.74
C ARG A 76 -18.39 -4.53 -66.44
N ALA A 77 -17.91 -5.16 -67.50
CA ALA A 77 -16.62 -5.82 -67.54
C ALA A 77 -15.52 -4.77 -67.38
N ALA A 78 -14.58 -5.03 -66.47
CA ALA A 78 -13.27 -4.39 -66.48
C ALA A 78 -12.23 -5.45 -66.10
N THR A 79 -11.51 -5.89 -67.11
CA THR A 79 -10.35 -6.77 -67.05
C THR A 79 -9.20 -5.99 -66.41
N SER A 80 -8.76 -6.36 -65.21
CA SER A 80 -7.48 -5.91 -64.65
C SER A 80 -6.44 -7.01 -64.84
N THR A 81 -5.49 -6.74 -65.73
CA THR A 81 -4.29 -7.56 -65.96
C THR A 81 -3.35 -7.38 -64.76
N ALA A 82 -3.14 -8.44 -63.99
CA ALA A 82 -2.14 -8.48 -62.93
C ALA A 82 -0.74 -8.66 -63.56
N THR A 83 0.09 -7.61 -63.52
CA THR A 83 1.51 -7.70 -63.85
C THR A 83 2.26 -8.26 -62.63
N GLY A 84 2.64 -9.54 -62.70
CA GLY A 84 3.47 -10.18 -61.68
C GLY A 84 4.85 -9.54 -61.66
N THR A 85 5.20 -8.90 -60.54
CA THR A 85 6.56 -8.42 -60.27
C THR A 85 7.30 -9.54 -59.55
N THR A 86 8.30 -10.13 -60.20
CA THR A 86 9.15 -11.18 -59.60
C THR A 86 10.18 -10.52 -58.68
N THR A 87 9.90 -10.50 -57.38
CA THR A 87 10.89 -10.12 -56.37
C THR A 87 11.94 -11.23 -56.27
N SER A 88 13.19 -10.91 -56.59
CA SER A 88 14.32 -11.82 -56.45
C SER A 88 14.72 -11.88 -54.98
N THR A 89 14.49 -13.02 -54.32
CA THR A 89 14.93 -13.27 -52.95
C THR A 89 16.45 -13.42 -52.94
N VAL A 90 17.13 -12.50 -52.26
CA VAL A 90 18.58 -12.58 -52.04
C VAL A 90 18.84 -13.60 -50.93
N THR A 91 19.54 -14.69 -51.26
CA THR A 91 19.95 -15.69 -50.27
C THR A 91 20.97 -15.07 -49.31
N PRO A 92 20.72 -15.05 -47.99
CA PRO A 92 21.69 -14.53 -47.04
C PRO A 92 22.95 -15.40 -47.05
N THR A 93 24.10 -14.76 -47.24
CA THR A 93 25.40 -15.41 -47.16
C THR A 93 25.74 -15.65 -45.69
N ALA A 94 26.02 -16.89 -45.32
CA ALA A 94 26.42 -17.26 -43.97
C ALA A 94 27.68 -16.49 -43.56
N THR A 95 27.55 -15.60 -42.59
CA THR A 95 28.68 -14.89 -41.99
C THR A 95 29.28 -15.81 -40.95
N THR A 96 30.55 -16.19 -41.13
CA THR A 96 31.28 -17.01 -40.17
C THR A 96 31.58 -16.19 -38.92
N THR A 97 30.90 -16.48 -37.82
CA THR A 97 31.20 -15.91 -36.51
C THR A 97 32.61 -16.33 -36.08
N PRO A 98 33.51 -15.40 -35.75
CA PRO A 98 34.85 -15.75 -35.28
C PRO A 98 34.76 -16.53 -33.97
N THR A 99 35.45 -17.66 -33.90
CA THR A 99 35.56 -18.47 -32.67
C THR A 99 36.36 -17.67 -31.63
N PRO A 100 35.85 -17.48 -30.40
CA PRO A 100 36.60 -16.82 -29.35
C PRO A 100 37.86 -17.63 -29.04
N THR A 101 39.02 -16.97 -29.16
CA THR A 101 40.30 -17.57 -28.79
C THR A 101 40.46 -17.43 -27.28
N SER A 102 40.58 -18.55 -26.57
CA SER A 102 40.82 -18.57 -25.14
C SER A 102 42.18 -17.92 -24.84
N THR A 103 42.14 -16.73 -24.25
CA THR A 103 43.33 -16.08 -23.72
C THR A 103 43.64 -16.71 -22.38
N ALA A 104 44.80 -17.36 -22.25
CA ALA A 104 45.25 -17.93 -21.00
C ALA A 104 45.54 -16.80 -20.00
N THR A 105 44.64 -16.60 -19.04
CA THR A 105 44.84 -15.68 -17.91
C THR A 105 45.94 -16.24 -17.02
N ALA A 106 47.01 -15.46 -16.82
CA ALA A 106 48.12 -15.82 -15.96
C ALA A 106 47.63 -16.01 -14.51
N THR A 107 47.79 -17.22 -13.98
CA THR A 107 47.48 -17.54 -12.58
C THR A 107 48.48 -16.82 -11.68
N SER A 108 48.00 -15.84 -10.91
CA SER A 108 48.80 -15.16 -9.90
C SER A 108 49.25 -16.17 -8.84
N THR A 109 50.57 -16.34 -8.70
CA THR A 109 51.16 -17.16 -7.64
C THR A 109 50.90 -16.48 -6.30
N ALA A 110 50.19 -17.18 -5.40
CA ALA A 110 49.94 -16.69 -4.05
C ALA A 110 51.26 -16.47 -3.33
N THR A 111 51.57 -15.21 -3.03
CA THR A 111 52.68 -14.85 -2.16
C THR A 111 52.21 -15.09 -0.73
N SER A 112 52.93 -15.93 0.02
CA SER A 112 52.63 -16.20 1.43
C SER A 112 52.81 -14.94 2.25
N THR A 113 51.72 -14.22 2.51
CA THR A 113 51.70 -13.10 3.45
C THR A 113 51.89 -13.64 4.86
N ALA A 114 52.87 -13.11 5.59
CA ALA A 114 53.13 -13.48 6.97
C ALA A 114 51.85 -13.32 7.81
N THR A 115 51.46 -14.38 8.52
CA THR A 115 50.35 -14.36 9.48
C THR A 115 50.66 -13.31 10.55
N PRO A 116 49.87 -12.23 10.68
CA PRO A 116 50.09 -11.27 11.75
C PRO A 116 49.91 -11.99 13.08
N THR A 117 50.88 -11.83 13.98
CA THR A 117 50.75 -12.26 15.36
C THR A 117 49.54 -11.53 15.97
N PRO A 118 48.57 -12.23 16.57
CA PRO A 118 47.42 -11.57 17.18
C PRO A 118 47.94 -10.66 18.28
N THR A 119 47.88 -9.36 18.02
CA THR A 119 48.02 -8.37 19.07
C THR A 119 46.71 -8.42 19.83
N SER A 120 46.77 -8.65 21.14
CA SER A 120 45.61 -8.57 22.01
C SER A 120 45.10 -7.13 22.00
N THR A 121 44.27 -6.80 21.02
CA THR A 121 43.42 -5.62 21.09
C THR A 121 42.52 -5.85 22.28
N ALA A 122 42.61 -4.97 23.28
CA ALA A 122 41.62 -4.93 24.33
C ALA A 122 40.27 -4.80 23.65
N THR A 123 39.46 -5.86 23.69
CA THR A 123 38.04 -5.78 23.38
C THR A 123 37.52 -4.72 24.33
N ASP A 124 37.16 -3.55 23.81
CA ASP A 124 36.34 -2.61 24.55
C ASP A 124 35.16 -3.43 25.08
N ALA A 125 35.09 -3.53 26.41
CA ALA A 125 33.95 -4.13 27.06
C ALA A 125 32.70 -3.52 26.42
N PRO A 126 31.66 -4.33 26.09
CA PRO A 126 30.45 -3.79 25.48
C PRO A 126 30.04 -2.58 26.31
N THR A 127 30.10 -1.41 25.69
CA THR A 127 29.64 -0.17 26.30
C THR A 127 28.23 -0.48 26.75
N SER A 128 28.04 -0.46 28.06
CA SER A 128 26.78 -0.75 28.72
C SER A 128 25.67 -0.09 27.94
N THR A 129 24.72 -0.94 27.50
CA THR A 129 23.35 -0.64 27.13
C THR A 129 23.01 0.79 27.50
N GLY A 130 22.88 1.66 26.50
CA GLY A 130 22.29 2.96 26.73
C GLY A 130 21.02 2.71 27.52
N THR A 131 21.00 3.17 28.78
CA THR A 131 19.77 3.18 29.57
C THR A 131 18.72 3.76 28.64
N GLU A 132 17.69 2.98 28.31
CA GLU A 132 16.51 3.45 27.59
C GLU A 132 15.95 4.60 28.43
N SER A 133 16.48 5.79 28.22
CA SER A 133 16.02 7.04 28.81
C SER A 133 14.83 7.50 27.99
N GLY A 134 13.88 6.61 27.76
CA GLY A 134 12.52 7.04 27.46
C GLY A 134 11.85 7.30 28.79
N SER A 135 11.16 8.43 28.91
CA SER A 135 10.10 8.54 29.91
C SER A 135 9.29 7.25 29.86
N VAL A 136 9.23 6.53 30.99
CA VAL A 136 8.22 5.49 31.17
C VAL A 136 6.90 6.22 30.95
N VAL A 137 6.20 5.90 29.86
CA VAL A 137 4.87 6.45 29.64
C VAL A 137 3.99 5.76 30.65
N GLU A 138 3.68 6.48 31.73
CA GLU A 138 2.88 5.94 32.82
C GLU A 138 1.44 5.71 32.33
N ARG A 139 0.82 4.64 32.86
CA ARG A 139 -0.59 4.33 32.62
C ARG A 139 -1.44 5.58 32.89
N PRO A 140 -2.24 6.06 31.92
CA PRO A 140 -3.09 7.24 32.12
C PRO A 140 -4.02 7.08 33.32
N GLU A 141 -4.18 8.16 34.08
CA GLU A 141 -5.17 8.20 35.15
C GLU A 141 -6.59 8.08 34.57
N GLY A 142 -7.45 7.31 35.23
CA GLY A 142 -8.86 7.17 34.85
C GLY A 142 -9.21 5.94 34.01
N LEU A 143 -8.24 5.09 33.68
CA LEU A 143 -8.52 3.76 33.15
C LEU A 143 -9.14 2.85 34.22
N ASP A 144 -10.17 2.09 33.85
CA ASP A 144 -10.76 1.06 34.72
C ASP A 144 -9.72 -0.05 35.00
N ASP A 145 -9.82 -0.75 36.12
CA ASP A 145 -8.99 -1.92 36.44
C ASP A 145 -9.12 -3.04 35.40
N SER A 146 -10.19 -3.04 34.58
CA SER A 146 -10.35 -3.94 33.44
C SER A 146 -9.65 -3.48 32.15
N GLN A 147 -9.08 -2.27 32.11
CA GLN A 147 -8.41 -1.73 30.95
C GLN A 147 -6.88 -1.81 31.11
N ARG A 148 -6.21 -2.20 30.02
CA ARG A 148 -4.75 -2.22 29.90
C ARG A 148 -4.29 -1.06 29.04
N TYR A 149 -3.14 -0.52 29.38
CA TYR A 149 -2.47 0.49 28.58
C TYR A 149 -1.28 -0.14 27.86
N LEU A 150 -1.35 -0.20 26.53
CA LEU A 150 -0.34 -0.79 25.67
C LEU A 150 0.48 0.32 25.02
N ILE A 151 1.80 0.15 24.95
CA ILE A 151 2.71 1.07 24.26
C ILE A 151 3.57 0.26 23.29
N VAL A 152 3.70 0.76 22.07
CA VAL A 152 4.66 0.26 21.08
C VAL A 152 5.68 1.34 20.82
N ARG A 153 6.96 0.96 20.89
CA ARG A 153 8.06 1.92 20.75
C ARG A 153 9.13 1.38 19.82
N ALA A 154 9.55 2.20 18.86
CA ALA A 154 10.72 1.92 18.05
C ALA A 154 12.01 2.01 18.90
N VAL A 155 12.85 0.98 18.83
CA VAL A 155 14.16 0.93 19.46
C VAL A 155 15.21 1.30 18.42
N GLY A 156 15.89 2.42 18.64
CA GLY A 156 16.91 2.95 17.73
C GLY A 156 16.32 3.82 16.62
N SER A 157 17.12 4.05 15.57
CA SER A 157 16.85 5.05 14.53
C SER A 157 16.22 4.51 13.26
N ARG A 158 15.18 3.72 13.40
CA ARG A 158 14.48 3.08 12.29
C ARG A 158 12.98 3.19 12.50
N GLU A 159 12.26 2.91 11.43
CA GLU A 159 10.82 3.03 11.37
C GLU A 159 10.21 1.64 11.21
N SER A 160 9.01 1.44 11.75
CA SER A 160 8.29 0.18 11.63
C SER A 160 6.80 0.32 11.51
N TYR A 161 6.24 -0.40 10.54
CA TYR A 161 4.85 -0.79 10.54
C TYR A 161 4.65 -2.03 11.41
N TYR A 162 3.52 -2.08 12.11
CA TYR A 162 3.18 -3.21 12.94
C TYR A 162 1.68 -3.44 13.02
N ARG A 163 1.33 -4.65 13.47
CA ARG A 163 -0.04 -5.07 13.70
C ARG A 163 -0.20 -5.69 15.07
N ILE A 164 -1.29 -5.36 15.77
CA ILE A 164 -1.61 -5.90 17.09
C ILE A 164 -3.00 -6.50 17.04
N TYR A 165 -3.10 -7.81 17.22
CA TYR A 165 -4.36 -8.54 17.30
C TYR A 165 -4.79 -8.68 18.75
N VAL A 166 -5.97 -8.17 19.08
CA VAL A 166 -6.50 -8.18 20.45
C VAL A 166 -7.82 -8.94 20.50
N PRO A 167 -7.94 -9.99 21.35
CA PRO A 167 -9.19 -10.71 21.53
C PRO A 167 -10.17 -9.88 22.38
N GLY A 168 -10.71 -8.79 21.81
CA GLY A 168 -11.58 -7.88 22.52
C GLY A 168 -11.68 -6.53 21.82
N SER A 169 -11.76 -5.46 22.62
CA SER A 169 -11.68 -4.09 22.11
C SER A 169 -10.27 -3.54 22.28
N ILE A 170 -9.86 -2.73 21.31
CA ILE A 170 -8.67 -1.90 21.37
C ILE A 170 -9.01 -0.52 20.82
N GLU A 171 -8.55 0.53 21.50
CA GLU A 171 -8.80 1.93 21.18
C GLU A 171 -7.47 2.68 21.08
N LEU A 172 -7.42 3.71 20.22
CA LEU A 172 -6.25 4.59 20.09
C LEU A 172 -5.99 5.37 21.39
N GLY A 173 -4.77 5.25 21.91
CA GLY A 173 -4.29 5.97 23.08
C GLY A 173 -3.85 7.39 22.76
N PRO A 174 -3.32 8.14 23.75
CA PRO A 174 -2.92 9.53 23.56
C PRO A 174 -1.80 9.70 22.52
N GLU A 175 -0.79 8.83 22.54
CA GLU A 175 0.38 8.88 21.65
C GLU A 175 0.11 8.30 20.25
N ALA A 176 -1.04 7.63 20.03
CA ALA A 176 -1.36 7.10 18.71
C ALA A 176 -1.52 8.22 17.66
N ASP A 177 -0.96 7.99 16.49
CA ASP A 177 -1.10 8.88 15.34
C ASP A 177 -2.55 8.87 14.83
N ARG A 178 -3.14 10.05 14.68
CA ARG A 178 -4.56 10.20 14.29
C ARG A 178 -4.70 10.69 12.86
N GLU A 179 -5.95 10.72 12.39
CA GLU A 179 -6.31 11.28 11.09
C GLU A 179 -5.62 12.63 10.82
N GLY A 180 -4.87 12.70 9.72
CA GLY A 180 -4.05 13.85 9.34
C GLY A 180 -2.54 13.74 9.64
N ALA A 181 -2.11 12.70 10.36
CA ALA A 181 -0.70 12.29 10.39
C ALA A 181 -0.28 11.68 9.05
N ASP A 182 1.04 11.65 8.78
CA ASP A 182 1.60 11.02 7.58
C ASP A 182 1.32 9.49 7.57
N HIS A 183 1.31 8.87 8.75
CA HIS A 183 1.01 7.45 8.96
C HIS A 183 0.04 7.29 10.14
N PRO A 184 -1.27 7.51 9.95
CA PRO A 184 -2.23 7.44 11.05
C PRO A 184 -2.47 6.00 11.51
N ASP A 185 -2.49 5.79 12.83
CA ASP A 185 -2.91 4.54 13.45
C ASP A 185 -4.41 4.30 13.26
N ARG A 186 -4.79 3.04 13.09
CA ARG A 186 -6.19 2.66 12.85
C ARG A 186 -6.57 1.41 13.62
N THR A 187 -7.74 1.44 14.23
CA THR A 187 -8.42 0.26 14.78
C THR A 187 -9.32 -0.35 13.71
N ILE A 188 -9.11 -1.63 13.45
CA ILE A 188 -9.85 -2.42 12.46
C ILE A 188 -10.67 -3.47 13.21
N SER A 189 -11.99 -3.45 13.02
CA SER A 189 -12.94 -4.34 13.69
C SER A 189 -13.57 -5.30 12.68
N GLN A 190 -12.96 -6.47 12.47
CA GLN A 190 -13.55 -7.54 11.65
C GLN A 190 -14.05 -8.70 12.54
N THR A 191 -13.60 -9.94 12.29
CA THR A 191 -13.90 -11.09 13.16
C THR A 191 -13.19 -11.03 14.51
N GLU A 192 -12.09 -10.28 14.56
CA GLU A 192 -11.31 -9.90 15.73
C GLU A 192 -10.86 -8.46 15.52
N THR A 193 -10.61 -7.74 16.62
CA THR A 193 -10.15 -6.35 16.55
C THR A 193 -8.64 -6.32 16.47
N TYR A 194 -8.08 -5.64 15.48
CA TYR A 194 -6.65 -5.40 15.41
C TYR A 194 -6.34 -3.94 15.15
N ILE A 195 -5.11 -3.55 15.46
CA ILE A 195 -4.56 -2.25 15.12
C ILE A 195 -3.50 -2.41 14.06
N GLN A 196 -3.49 -1.48 13.11
CA GLN A 196 -2.34 -1.15 12.28
C GLN A 196 -1.79 0.17 12.77
N GLY A 197 -0.49 0.18 13.05
CA GLY A 197 0.21 1.38 13.47
C GLY A 197 1.58 1.50 12.82
N TYR A 198 2.14 2.69 12.95
CA TYR A 198 3.47 3.01 12.44
C TYR A 198 4.22 3.82 13.48
N VAL A 199 5.43 3.36 13.82
CA VAL A 199 6.36 4.15 14.63
C VAL A 199 7.56 4.57 13.80
N GLY A 200 7.83 5.87 13.75
CA GLY A 200 9.06 6.42 13.17
C GLY A 200 10.30 6.22 14.05
N ASP A 201 11.42 6.88 13.71
CA ASP A 201 12.65 6.88 14.53
C ASP A 201 12.37 7.33 15.97
N GLY A 202 12.51 6.40 16.91
CA GLY A 202 12.23 6.63 18.33
C GLY A 202 10.76 6.93 18.63
N GLY A 203 9.87 6.72 17.66
CA GLY A 203 8.43 6.91 17.74
C GLY A 203 7.79 6.02 18.82
N VAL A 204 6.67 6.49 19.33
CA VAL A 204 5.90 5.84 20.38
C VAL A 204 4.43 5.97 20.04
N ASP A 205 3.75 4.84 19.99
CA ASP A 205 2.29 4.79 19.92
C ASP A 205 1.75 4.18 21.20
N SER A 206 0.48 4.46 21.48
CA SER A 206 -0.17 3.87 22.64
C SER A 206 -1.61 3.53 22.37
N TYR A 207 -2.11 2.52 23.09
CA TYR A 207 -3.43 1.95 22.91
C TYR A 207 -4.06 1.58 24.25
N VAL A 208 -5.39 1.53 24.29
CA VAL A 208 -6.14 1.04 25.44
C VAL A 208 -6.88 -0.23 25.02
N THR A 209 -6.63 -1.34 25.73
CA THR A 209 -7.27 -2.62 25.45
C THR A 209 -8.10 -3.10 26.64
N SER A 210 -9.10 -3.95 26.38
CA SER A 210 -9.86 -4.63 27.45
C SER A 210 -9.21 -5.94 27.91
N VAL A 211 -8.21 -6.44 27.18
CA VAL A 211 -7.48 -7.67 27.46
C VAL A 211 -6.04 -7.55 26.99
N SER A 212 -5.14 -8.40 27.48
CA SER A 212 -3.76 -8.44 26.99
C SER A 212 -3.74 -8.76 25.48
N PRO A 213 -2.81 -8.15 24.72
CA PRO A 213 -2.70 -8.37 23.28
C PRO A 213 -2.39 -9.85 22.99
N GLY A 214 -2.94 -10.35 21.89
CA GLY A 214 -2.72 -11.70 21.41
C GLY A 214 -1.45 -11.78 20.57
N VAL A 215 -1.63 -11.71 19.26
CA VAL A 215 -0.52 -11.76 18.29
C VAL A 215 -0.07 -10.34 17.95
N MET A 216 1.23 -10.11 17.91
CA MET A 216 1.82 -8.87 17.42
C MET A 216 2.77 -9.19 16.28
N VAL A 217 2.71 -8.40 15.22
CA VAL A 217 3.53 -8.55 14.02
C VAL A 217 4.30 -7.27 13.79
N ASN A 218 5.61 -7.39 13.55
CA ASN A 218 6.47 -6.28 13.19
C ASN A 218 6.91 -6.44 11.74
N ASP A 219 6.25 -5.72 10.83
CA ASP A 219 6.50 -5.80 9.39
C ASP A 219 7.55 -4.78 8.91
N GLY A 220 8.03 -3.92 9.82
CA GLY A 220 8.98 -2.88 9.49
C GLY A 220 10.44 -3.20 9.81
N ASN A 221 11.26 -2.15 9.93
CA ASN A 221 12.72 -2.26 9.99
C ASN A 221 13.30 -1.95 11.38
N ALA A 222 12.49 -1.45 12.30
CA ALA A 222 12.88 -1.18 13.67
C ALA A 222 12.61 -2.39 14.57
N THR A 223 13.46 -2.61 15.56
CA THR A 223 13.09 -3.46 16.70
C THR A 223 12.04 -2.72 17.51
N LEU A 224 10.93 -3.38 17.85
CA LEU A 224 9.86 -2.78 18.66
C LEU A 224 9.95 -3.27 20.09
N ALA A 225 9.87 -2.36 21.06
CA ALA A 225 9.65 -2.68 22.46
C ALA A 225 8.18 -2.48 22.79
N VAL A 226 7.55 -3.51 23.36
CA VAL A 226 6.12 -3.48 23.73
C VAL A 226 6.00 -3.44 25.25
N TYR A 227 5.16 -2.54 25.75
CA TYR A 227 4.92 -2.37 27.18
C TYR A 227 3.42 -2.49 27.48
N GLU A 228 3.06 -3.22 28.53
CA GLU A 228 1.71 -3.30 29.10
C GLU A 228 1.74 -2.71 30.51
N ASP A 229 0.90 -1.71 30.76
CA ASP A 229 0.78 -0.99 32.03
C ASP A 229 2.13 -0.47 32.57
N GLY A 230 3.03 -0.07 31.67
CA GLY A 230 4.35 0.48 31.97
C GLY A 230 5.47 -0.57 32.15
N GLU A 231 5.14 -1.87 32.14
CA GLU A 231 6.12 -2.95 32.17
C GLU A 231 6.38 -3.49 30.76
N ARG A 232 7.66 -3.65 30.38
CA ARG A 232 8.03 -4.23 29.08
C ARG A 232 7.62 -5.70 29.04
N THR A 233 6.71 -6.06 28.14
CA THR A 233 6.19 -7.43 27.98
C THR A 233 6.83 -8.16 26.81
N ASP A 234 7.22 -7.44 25.75
CA ASP A 234 7.76 -8.06 24.54
C ASP A 234 8.85 -7.22 23.85
N THR A 235 9.58 -7.88 22.95
CA THR A 235 10.51 -7.26 21.99
C THR A 235 10.37 -7.95 20.65
N LEU A 236 9.93 -7.22 19.65
CA LEU A 236 9.70 -7.74 18.30
C LEU A 236 10.84 -7.27 17.41
N GLU A 237 11.69 -8.19 16.95
CA GLU A 237 12.65 -7.87 15.90
C GLU A 237 11.93 -7.65 14.57
N PRO A 238 12.56 -6.97 13.59
CA PRO A 238 12.04 -6.90 12.22
C PRO A 238 11.66 -8.29 11.68
N GLY A 239 10.40 -8.45 11.27
CA GLY A 239 9.83 -9.71 10.78
C GLY A 239 9.35 -10.69 11.87
N ASP A 240 9.41 -10.32 13.16
CA ASP A 240 8.82 -11.11 14.23
C ASP A 240 7.28 -11.02 14.26
N GLY A 241 6.65 -12.02 14.90
CA GLY A 241 5.19 -12.15 14.98
C GLY A 241 4.59 -13.24 14.09
N LEU A 242 5.37 -13.77 13.14
CA LEU A 242 4.96 -14.86 12.25
C LEU A 242 5.36 -16.26 12.76
N ARG A 243 5.82 -16.39 14.01
CA ARG A 243 6.38 -17.66 14.53
C ARG A 243 5.32 -18.55 15.19
N GLY A 244 4.61 -19.31 14.36
CA GLY A 244 3.95 -20.58 14.72
C GLY A 244 2.52 -20.50 15.24
N ASP A 245 1.65 -21.35 14.65
CA ASP A 245 0.30 -21.87 15.00
C ASP A 245 -0.75 -20.99 15.72
N THR A 246 -0.43 -19.78 16.13
CA THR A 246 -1.37 -18.87 16.78
C THR A 246 -2.08 -18.09 15.70
N ILE A 247 -3.35 -18.44 15.52
CA ILE A 247 -4.28 -17.87 14.56
C ILE A 247 -4.40 -16.37 14.88
N ALA A 248 -3.63 -15.54 14.19
CA ALA A 248 -4.06 -14.18 13.97
C ALA A 248 -5.30 -14.27 13.04
N PRO A 249 -6.32 -13.46 13.28
CA PRO A 249 -7.53 -13.40 12.49
C PRO A 249 -7.15 -13.00 11.07
N THR A 250 -7.18 -14.01 10.21
CA THR A 250 -6.69 -14.01 8.83
C THR A 250 -5.20 -13.72 8.66
N THR A 251 -4.32 -14.38 9.45
CA THR A 251 -3.19 -14.99 8.74
C THR A 251 -3.82 -15.92 7.72
N LEU A 252 -3.74 -15.57 6.44
CA LEU A 252 -3.97 -16.58 5.41
C LEU A 252 -3.15 -17.79 5.83
N PRO A 253 -3.72 -19.01 5.81
CA PRO A 253 -3.00 -20.21 6.24
C PRO A 253 -1.63 -20.21 5.58
N PRO A 254 -0.54 -20.72 6.19
CA PRO A 254 0.77 -20.71 5.54
C PRO A 254 0.65 -21.13 4.08
N PRO A 255 1.34 -20.43 3.15
CA PRO A 255 1.24 -20.76 1.73
C PRO A 255 1.50 -22.26 1.58
N ASN A 256 0.61 -22.95 0.87
CA ASN A 256 0.83 -24.35 0.59
C ASN A 256 1.98 -24.48 -0.44
N ASP A 257 2.54 -25.68 -0.61
CA ASP A 257 3.67 -25.91 -1.52
C ASP A 257 3.39 -25.55 -3.00
N SER A 258 2.14 -25.26 -3.36
CA SER A 258 1.73 -24.81 -4.70
C SER A 258 1.40 -23.31 -4.79
N GLU A 259 1.50 -22.56 -3.70
CA GLU A 259 1.29 -21.11 -3.67
C GLU A 259 2.63 -20.38 -3.64
N ASN A 260 2.75 -19.41 -4.54
CA ASN A 260 3.81 -18.42 -4.56
C ASN A 260 3.41 -17.22 -3.70
N VAL A 261 4.31 -16.77 -2.84
CA VAL A 261 4.17 -15.50 -2.10
C VAL A 261 4.87 -14.41 -2.88
N VAL A 262 4.11 -13.43 -3.32
CA VAL A 262 4.64 -12.24 -4.01
C VAL A 262 4.72 -11.13 -2.98
N ARG A 263 5.85 -10.42 -2.93
CA ARG A 263 6.04 -9.26 -2.05
C ARG A 263 6.49 -8.07 -2.88
N VAL A 264 5.77 -6.96 -2.75
CA VAL A 264 6.01 -5.69 -3.44
C VAL A 264 6.43 -4.68 -2.38
N GLU A 265 7.62 -4.11 -2.53
CA GLU A 265 8.21 -3.20 -1.55
C GLU A 265 8.60 -1.89 -2.22
N ALA A 266 8.19 -0.76 -1.62
CA ALA A 266 8.72 0.54 -1.97
C ALA A 266 10.15 0.68 -1.44
N VAL A 267 11.10 0.93 -2.35
CA VAL A 267 12.51 1.13 -2.02
C VAL A 267 12.87 2.61 -2.09
N GLY A 268 13.37 3.12 -0.97
CA GLY A 268 13.66 4.55 -0.82
C GLY A 268 12.40 5.35 -0.50
N SER A 269 12.52 6.68 -0.56
CA SER A 269 11.42 7.59 -0.25
C SER A 269 10.38 7.63 -1.36
N GLY A 270 9.10 7.61 -1.01
CA GLY A 270 7.99 7.85 -1.93
C GLY A 270 6.84 6.86 -1.76
N GLU A 271 5.80 7.03 -2.56
CA GLU A 271 4.64 6.16 -2.59
C GLU A 271 4.38 5.71 -4.04
N SER A 272 3.83 4.52 -4.20
CA SER A 272 3.49 4.00 -5.52
C SER A 272 2.18 3.26 -5.56
N THR A 273 1.32 3.67 -6.50
CA THR A 273 0.24 2.82 -7.00
C THR A 273 0.83 1.88 -8.04
N TYR A 274 0.44 0.62 -8.03
CA TYR A 274 0.90 -0.34 -9.02
C TYR A 274 -0.19 -1.30 -9.47
N MET A 275 0.04 -1.92 -10.61
CA MET A 275 -0.77 -3.03 -11.10
C MET A 275 0.13 -4.25 -11.17
N LEU A 276 -0.23 -5.31 -10.44
CA LEU A 276 0.44 -6.60 -10.44
C LEU A 276 -0.49 -7.64 -11.05
N SER A 277 0.03 -8.52 -11.91
CA SER A 277 -0.70 -9.66 -12.46
C SER A 277 0.11 -10.95 -12.32
N ALA A 278 -0.62 -12.06 -12.32
CA ALA A 278 -0.05 -13.39 -12.45
C ALA A 278 -0.78 -14.20 -13.53
N THR A 279 -0.21 -15.33 -13.92
CA THR A 279 -0.85 -16.25 -14.88
C THR A 279 -2.10 -16.94 -14.31
N GLU A 280 -2.22 -17.00 -12.99
CA GLU A 280 -3.37 -17.54 -12.25
C GLU A 280 -3.90 -16.50 -11.26
N GLU A 281 -4.93 -16.86 -10.50
CA GLU A 281 -5.59 -15.97 -9.54
C GLU A 281 -4.58 -15.36 -8.54
N LEU A 282 -4.67 -14.04 -8.34
CA LEU A 282 -3.98 -13.33 -7.27
C LEU A 282 -4.96 -13.11 -6.11
N THR A 283 -4.50 -13.46 -4.91
CA THR A 283 -5.20 -13.22 -3.65
C THR A 283 -4.36 -12.26 -2.82
N LEU A 284 -5.03 -11.36 -2.08
CA LEU A 284 -4.36 -10.49 -1.12
C LEU A 284 -3.60 -11.36 -0.12
N GLY A 285 -2.37 -10.98 0.21
CA GLY A 285 -1.52 -11.64 1.20
C GLY A 285 -1.70 -11.01 2.58
N ASN A 286 -0.77 -11.30 3.48
CA ASN A 286 -0.89 -10.81 4.85
C ASN A 286 -0.50 -9.32 4.96
N GLU A 287 0.37 -8.80 4.10
CA GLU A 287 0.84 -7.41 4.16
C GLU A 287 0.03 -6.49 3.23
N ALA A 288 -0.91 -7.01 2.42
CA ALA A 288 -1.72 -6.18 1.51
C ALA A 288 -2.69 -5.25 2.25
N ASP A 289 -2.82 -4.01 1.75
CA ASP A 289 -3.76 -3.01 2.25
C ASP A 289 -5.22 -3.38 1.92
N VAL A 290 -5.94 -3.99 2.85
CA VAL A 290 -7.27 -4.57 2.56
C VAL A 290 -8.41 -3.54 2.35
N PRO A 291 -9.44 -3.89 1.53
CA PRO A 291 -10.37 -2.96 0.88
C PRO A 291 -11.28 -2.06 1.71
N ALA A 292 -11.39 -2.29 3.03
CA ALA A 292 -12.40 -1.58 3.81
C ALA A 292 -11.94 -0.20 4.29
N GLU A 293 -10.63 -0.01 4.51
CA GLU A 293 -10.17 0.96 5.54
C GLU A 293 -8.83 1.68 5.22
N ALA A 294 -8.22 1.45 4.05
CA ALA A 294 -7.06 2.22 3.56
C ALA A 294 -7.51 3.40 2.67
N ASP A 295 -6.77 4.51 2.67
CA ASP A 295 -7.07 5.67 1.79
C ASP A 295 -6.89 5.30 0.30
N ARG A 296 -6.09 4.27 0.02
CA ARG A 296 -5.88 3.63 -1.28
C ARG A 296 -5.76 2.11 -1.10
N PRO A 297 -6.87 1.38 -0.99
CA PRO A 297 -6.79 -0.05 -0.74
C PRO A 297 -6.30 -0.85 -1.94
N ASP A 298 -5.62 -1.96 -1.63
CA ASP A 298 -5.37 -3.04 -2.57
C ASP A 298 -6.68 -3.65 -3.01
N GLY A 299 -6.98 -3.46 -4.29
CA GLY A 299 -8.20 -3.91 -4.91
C GLY A 299 -7.89 -4.93 -5.99
N ARG A 300 -8.59 -6.07 -5.96
CA ARG A 300 -8.66 -6.91 -7.16
C ARG A 300 -9.12 -6.08 -8.35
N SER A 301 -8.45 -6.26 -9.48
CA SER A 301 -8.94 -5.72 -10.74
C SER A 301 -10.31 -6.33 -11.04
N ILE A 302 -11.34 -5.50 -11.15
CA ILE A 302 -12.71 -5.95 -11.44
C ILE A 302 -12.79 -6.64 -12.83
N ALA A 303 -11.84 -6.32 -13.71
CA ALA A 303 -11.77 -6.89 -15.06
C ALA A 303 -11.06 -8.25 -15.12
N ASP A 304 -10.07 -8.48 -14.25
CA ASP A 304 -9.14 -9.62 -14.34
C ASP A 304 -8.93 -10.21 -12.93
N SER A 305 -9.41 -11.44 -12.69
CA SER A 305 -9.20 -12.14 -11.40
C SER A 305 -7.74 -12.40 -11.07
N ASN A 306 -6.88 -12.25 -12.06
CA ASN A 306 -5.46 -12.50 -11.98
C ASN A 306 -4.65 -11.22 -11.76
N GLY A 307 -5.31 -10.06 -11.64
CA GLY A 307 -4.67 -8.77 -11.42
C GLY A 307 -5.11 -8.11 -10.12
N VAL A 308 -4.19 -7.39 -9.48
CA VAL A 308 -4.43 -6.54 -8.32
C VAL A 308 -3.90 -5.14 -8.61
N ASN A 309 -4.69 -4.13 -8.24
CA ASN A 309 -4.20 -2.76 -8.11
C ASN A 309 -3.78 -2.62 -6.66
N GLY A 310 -2.50 -2.37 -6.42
CA GLY A 310 -1.96 -2.19 -5.09
C GLY A 310 -1.46 -0.78 -4.85
N PHE A 311 -1.22 -0.45 -3.58
CA PHE A 311 -0.58 0.78 -3.17
C PHE A 311 0.42 0.53 -2.04
N VAL A 312 1.67 0.94 -2.23
CA VAL A 312 2.66 0.98 -1.15
C VAL A 312 3.05 2.42 -0.84
N GLY A 313 3.05 2.76 0.45
CA GLY A 313 3.62 4.01 0.97
C GLY A 313 5.15 3.99 1.06
N ASP A 314 5.74 5.02 1.69
CA ASP A 314 7.19 5.11 1.90
C ASP A 314 7.71 3.96 2.79
N GLY A 315 8.66 3.19 2.26
CA GLY A 315 9.13 1.95 2.87
C GLY A 315 8.04 0.88 3.03
N GLY A 316 6.87 1.10 2.44
CA GLY A 316 5.71 0.24 2.51
C GLY A 316 5.91 -1.07 1.77
N VAL A 317 5.16 -2.09 2.21
CA VAL A 317 5.29 -3.45 1.73
C VAL A 317 3.90 -4.05 1.64
N ASP A 318 3.58 -4.60 0.47
CA ASP A 318 2.43 -5.45 0.28
C ASP A 318 2.86 -6.88 -0.01
N SER A 319 1.98 -7.83 0.30
CA SER A 319 2.13 -9.20 -0.16
C SER A 319 0.86 -9.74 -0.78
N TYR A 320 1.05 -10.68 -1.70
CA TYR A 320 0.00 -11.39 -2.42
C TYR A 320 0.33 -12.88 -2.50
N ARG A 321 -0.66 -13.67 -2.87
CA ARG A 321 -0.49 -15.10 -3.15
C ARG A 321 -1.10 -15.48 -4.47
N THR A 322 -0.43 -16.36 -5.19
CA THR A 322 -0.93 -16.93 -6.45
C THR A 322 -0.40 -18.35 -6.61
N THR A 323 -1.14 -19.21 -7.32
CA THR A 323 -0.61 -20.51 -7.77
C THR A 323 0.11 -20.43 -9.12
N GLY A 324 0.08 -19.25 -9.75
CA GLY A 324 0.68 -18.97 -11.05
C GLY A 324 2.03 -18.25 -10.93
N GLU A 325 2.58 -17.87 -12.08
CA GLU A 325 3.79 -17.06 -12.17
C GLU A 325 3.40 -15.58 -12.24
N VAL A 326 4.15 -14.70 -11.57
CA VAL A 326 4.00 -13.26 -11.77
C VAL A 326 4.45 -12.93 -13.19
N ASP A 327 3.55 -12.35 -13.98
CA ASP A 327 3.74 -12.13 -15.41
C ASP A 327 3.72 -10.65 -15.81
N TYR A 328 3.22 -9.76 -14.96
CA TYR A 328 3.18 -8.32 -15.23
C TYR A 328 3.25 -7.48 -13.95
N LEU A 329 4.00 -6.38 -14.00
CA LEU A 329 3.98 -5.32 -13.00
C LEU A 329 4.10 -3.96 -13.68
N SER A 330 3.31 -2.98 -13.25
CA SER A 330 3.44 -1.57 -13.64
C SER A 330 3.50 -0.69 -12.41
N ASN A 331 4.42 0.28 -12.39
CA ASN A 331 4.61 1.24 -11.31
C ASN A 331 4.14 2.64 -11.74
N ASP A 332 3.01 3.11 -11.23
CA ASP A 332 2.46 4.45 -11.48
C ASP A 332 2.62 5.36 -10.25
N GLY A 333 3.82 5.32 -9.68
CA GLY A 333 4.19 6.04 -8.47
C GLY A 333 5.46 6.85 -8.59
N ASN A 334 6.02 7.22 -7.44
CA ASN A 334 7.32 7.91 -7.35
C ASN A 334 8.36 7.13 -6.54
N ALA A 335 8.00 6.01 -5.90
CA ALA A 335 8.94 5.06 -5.32
C ALA A 335 9.38 4.02 -6.34
N THR A 336 10.64 3.59 -6.24
CA THR A 336 11.13 2.40 -6.96
C THR A 336 10.53 1.16 -6.29
N LEU A 337 9.94 0.25 -7.07
CA LEU A 337 9.35 -0.98 -6.52
C LEU A 337 10.30 -2.16 -6.66
N ARG A 338 10.56 -2.86 -5.56
CA ARG A 338 11.23 -4.16 -5.57
C ARG A 338 10.20 -5.26 -5.38
N VAL A 339 10.18 -6.21 -6.31
CA VAL A 339 9.28 -7.35 -6.24
C VAL A 339 10.07 -8.65 -6.08
N SER A 340 9.61 -9.48 -5.16
CA SER A 340 10.15 -10.81 -4.91
C SER A 340 9.04 -11.85 -4.93
N VAL A 341 9.39 -13.07 -5.35
CA VAL A 341 8.50 -14.23 -5.37
C VAL A 341 9.17 -15.32 -4.54
N ASN A 342 8.49 -15.79 -3.49
CA ASN A 342 9.02 -16.75 -2.51
C ASN A 342 10.34 -16.30 -1.88
N GLY A 343 10.50 -14.99 -1.68
CA GLY A 343 11.72 -14.38 -1.15
C GLY A 343 12.87 -14.27 -2.15
N GLU A 344 12.72 -14.79 -3.38
CA GLU A 344 13.69 -14.59 -4.45
C GLU A 344 13.37 -13.31 -5.25
N PRO A 345 14.36 -12.46 -5.56
CA PRO A 345 14.13 -11.26 -6.36
C PRO A 345 13.57 -11.61 -7.74
N TRP A 346 12.44 -11.01 -8.11
CA TRP A 346 11.83 -11.16 -9.44
C TRP A 346 12.17 -9.98 -10.33
N ASN A 347 11.90 -8.74 -9.87
CA ASN A 347 12.22 -7.54 -10.64
C ASN A 347 12.36 -6.29 -9.76
N THR A 348 12.88 -5.21 -10.34
CA THR A 348 12.89 -3.86 -9.77
C THR A 348 12.38 -2.91 -10.83
N VAL A 349 11.38 -2.11 -10.50
CA VAL A 349 10.62 -1.29 -11.46
C VAL A 349 10.63 0.15 -11.02
N GLU A 350 11.25 1.01 -11.84
CA GLU A 350 11.33 2.44 -11.56
C GLU A 350 9.97 3.15 -11.74
N PRO A 351 9.81 4.36 -11.19
CA PRO A 351 8.63 5.19 -11.44
C PRO A 351 8.28 5.32 -12.93
N GLY A 352 7.04 4.97 -13.30
CA GLY A 352 6.52 5.03 -14.65
C GLY A 352 6.93 3.85 -15.56
N GLU A 353 7.66 2.87 -15.04
CA GLU A 353 8.03 1.67 -15.80
C GLU A 353 7.02 0.53 -15.63
N SER A 354 7.06 -0.41 -16.58
CA SER A 354 6.35 -1.67 -16.50
C SER A 354 7.21 -2.80 -17.04
N VAL A 355 6.98 -4.01 -16.54
CA VAL A 355 7.70 -5.23 -16.92
C VAL A 355 6.70 -6.36 -17.15
N GLY A 356 7.00 -7.23 -18.12
CA GLY A 356 6.13 -8.34 -18.50
C GLY A 356 5.18 -8.03 -19.65
N ASP A 357 4.47 -9.06 -20.12
CA ASP A 357 3.50 -8.98 -21.22
C ASP A 357 2.09 -9.10 -20.65
N ARG A 358 1.24 -8.08 -20.88
CA ARG A 358 -0.17 -8.09 -20.48
C ARG A 358 -1.08 -8.57 -21.62
#